data_AF-B9G297-F1
#
_entry.id   AF-B9G297-F1
#
_cell.length_a   1.000
_cell.length_b   1.000
_cell.length_c   1.000
_cell.angle_alpha   90.00
_cell.angle_beta   90.00
_cell.angle_gamma   90.00
#
_symmetry.space_group_name_H-M   'P 1'
#
loop_
_entity.id
_entity.type
_entity.pdbx_description
1 polymer ?
#
loop_
_entity_poly.entity_id
_entity_poly.type
_entity_poly.pdbx_seq_one_letter_code
_entity_poly.pdbx_strand_id
1 'polypeptide(L)'
;MSQINAISINIILDGQNYREWAFCVETALRGYGLAFHLTDDPPAPKTGDKTNDTNAAEIKSWKINDGKVMAAIFNSVKHSLIMSLSKFQTAKAIWGSLKQRYVQDSGALLHTLMQQTHAIEQNGMSIDEYYSAFDHLIDFNGAYLYNCCMSSTPIS
;
A
#
# COMPACT_ATOMS: atom_id res chain seq x y z
N MET A 1 -8.06 -30.37 16.16
CA MET A 1 -7.58 -28.97 16.16
C MET A 1 -7.67 -28.49 14.72
N SER A 2 -8.54 -27.53 14.41
CA SER A 2 -8.61 -26.93 13.08
C SER A 2 -7.31 -26.16 12.82
N GLN A 3 -6.56 -26.53 11.78
CA GLN A 3 -5.37 -25.78 11.36
C GLN A 3 -5.76 -24.32 11.15
N ILE A 4 -5.06 -23.41 11.83
CA ILE A 4 -5.15 -21.98 11.55
C ILE A 4 -4.37 -21.78 10.25
N ASN A 5 -5.07 -21.75 9.12
CA ASN A 5 -4.46 -21.42 7.84
C ASN A 5 -4.04 -19.94 7.88
N ALA A 6 -2.76 -19.71 8.16
CA ALA A 6 -2.17 -18.38 8.09
C ALA A 6 -2.21 -17.86 6.65
N ILE A 7 -2.57 -16.60 6.49
CA ILE A 7 -2.55 -15.93 5.19
C ILE A 7 -1.08 -15.62 4.87
N SER A 8 -0.56 -16.26 3.82
CA SER A 8 0.83 -16.09 3.40
C SER A 8 0.95 -14.96 2.39
N ILE A 9 1.82 -14.00 2.67
CA ILE A 9 2.22 -12.92 1.76
C ILE A 9 3.74 -13.05 1.60
N ASN A 10 4.17 -13.45 0.40
CA ASN A 10 5.57 -13.80 0.13
C ASN A 10 6.43 -12.60 -0.31
N ILE A 11 6.21 -11.44 0.31
CA ILE A 11 6.98 -10.21 0.07
C ILE A 11 6.93 -9.33 1.33
N ILE A 12 8.04 -8.69 1.65
CA ILE A 12 8.14 -7.76 2.78
C ILE A 12 8.09 -6.32 2.25
N LEU A 13 7.16 -5.51 2.75
CA LEU A 13 7.12 -4.08 2.48
C LEU A 13 8.37 -3.41 3.03
N ASP A 14 9.19 -2.89 2.13
CA ASP A 14 10.51 -2.38 2.46
C ASP A 14 10.64 -0.85 2.36
N GLY A 15 9.59 -0.20 1.85
CA GLY A 15 9.46 1.23 1.63
C GLY A 15 9.41 1.64 0.16
N GLN A 16 9.96 0.81 -0.73
CA GLN A 16 10.07 1.09 -2.17
C GLN A 16 9.12 0.24 -3.00
N ASN A 17 8.80 -0.96 -2.50
CA ASN A 17 7.98 -1.95 -3.21
C ASN A 17 6.48 -1.88 -2.90
N TYR A 18 5.94 -0.74 -2.43
CA TYR A 18 4.54 -0.65 -1.97
C TYR A 18 3.53 -1.15 -3.01
N ARG A 19 3.71 -0.83 -4.30
CA ARG A 19 2.79 -1.26 -5.36
C ARG A 19 2.72 -2.78 -5.50
N GLU A 20 3.88 -3.43 -5.53
CA GLU A 20 3.98 -4.89 -5.64
C GLU A 20 3.45 -5.57 -4.37
N TRP A 21 3.87 -5.07 -3.20
CA TRP A 21 3.39 -5.56 -1.91
C TRP A 21 1.87 -5.45 -1.79
N ALA A 22 1.29 -4.30 -2.14
CA ALA A 22 -0.15 -4.06 -2.09
C ALA A 22 -0.90 -5.03 -3.00
N PHE A 23 -0.40 -5.27 -4.22
CA PHE A 23 -0.97 -6.25 -5.14
C PHE A 23 -0.95 -7.68 -4.55
N CYS A 24 0.15 -8.09 -3.91
CA CYS A 24 0.26 -9.39 -3.26
C CYS A 24 -0.71 -9.54 -2.08
N VAL A 25 -0.82 -8.51 -1.23
CA VAL A 25 -1.76 -8.49 -0.09
C VAL A 25 -3.20 -8.64 -0.59
N GLU A 26 -3.63 -7.79 -1.52
CA GLU A 26 -4.98 -7.85 -2.06
C GLU A 26 -5.28 -9.20 -2.72
N THR A 27 -4.32 -9.75 -3.47
CA THR A 27 -4.48 -11.03 -4.16
C THR A 27 -4.61 -12.19 -3.19
N ALA A 28 -3.76 -12.22 -2.15
CA ALA A 28 -3.89 -13.22 -1.08
C ALA A 28 -5.26 -13.10 -0.41
N LEU A 29 -5.66 -11.90 0.02
CA LEU A 29 -6.95 -11.70 0.70
C LEU A 29 -8.16 -12.01 -0.18
N ARG A 30 -8.10 -11.76 -1.50
CA ARG A 30 -9.11 -12.20 -2.47
C ARG A 30 -9.24 -13.73 -2.46
N GLY A 31 -8.12 -14.47 -2.45
CA GLY A 31 -8.11 -15.93 -2.37
C GLY A 31 -8.73 -16.50 -1.09
N TYR A 32 -8.64 -15.77 0.03
CA TYR A 32 -9.29 -16.13 1.30
C TYR A 32 -10.71 -15.57 1.46
N GLY A 33 -11.19 -14.77 0.50
CA GLY A 33 -12.50 -14.10 0.61
C GLY A 33 -12.54 -13.04 1.72
N LEU A 34 -11.41 -12.39 2.03
CA LEU A 34 -11.27 -11.41 3.12
C LEU A 34 -10.89 -10.01 2.63
N ALA A 35 -10.85 -9.77 1.31
CA ALA A 35 -10.41 -8.50 0.74
C ALA A 35 -11.21 -7.28 1.22
N PHE A 36 -12.50 -7.46 1.53
CA PHE A 36 -13.38 -6.40 2.04
C PHE A 36 -12.95 -5.84 3.40
N HIS A 37 -12.17 -6.58 4.20
CA HIS A 37 -11.61 -6.06 5.45
C HIS A 37 -10.64 -4.88 5.24
N LEU A 38 -10.15 -4.67 4.01
CA LEU A 38 -9.32 -3.50 3.67
C LEU A 38 -10.14 -2.23 3.44
N THR A 39 -11.45 -2.33 3.18
CA THR A 39 -12.30 -1.22 2.73
C THR A 39 -13.50 -0.97 3.63
N ASP A 40 -14.06 -2.03 4.19
CA ASP A 40 -15.36 -1.99 4.84
C ASP A 40 -15.20 -1.75 6.34
N ASP A 41 -16.18 -1.10 6.94
CA ASP A 41 -16.24 -0.89 8.38
C ASP A 41 -16.80 -2.14 9.08
N PRO A 42 -16.40 -2.40 10.34
CA PRO A 42 -16.96 -3.51 11.10
C PRO A 42 -18.48 -3.37 11.23
N PRO A 43 -19.23 -4.50 11.22
CA PRO A 43 -20.69 -4.46 11.33
C PRO A 43 -21.10 -3.80 12.64
N ALA A 44 -22.07 -2.88 12.56
CA ALA A 44 -22.62 -2.21 13.72
C ALA A 44 -23.47 -3.18 14.57
N PRO A 45 -23.45 -3.05 15.90
CA PRO A 45 -24.41 -3.74 16.78
C PRO A 45 -25.85 -3.48 16.37
N LYS A 46 -26.63 -4.54 16.14
CA LYS A 46 -28.07 -4.46 15.92
C LYS A 46 -28.79 -4.68 17.25
N THR A 47 -29.20 -3.59 17.89
CA THR A 47 -30.07 -3.63 19.06
C THR A 47 -31.42 -4.23 18.64
N GLY A 48 -31.71 -5.44 19.12
CA GLY A 48 -33.10 -5.91 19.16
C GLY A 48 -33.86 -5.28 20.33
N ASP A 49 -35.18 -5.43 20.36
CA ASP A 49 -36.08 -4.92 21.43
C ASP A 49 -35.75 -5.41 22.86
N LYS A 50 -34.71 -6.23 23.05
CA LYS A 50 -34.27 -6.76 24.35
C LYS A 50 -32.76 -6.89 24.40
N THR A 51 -32.07 -5.86 24.88
CA THR A 51 -30.75 -5.85 25.60
C THR A 51 -29.56 -6.69 25.10
N ASN A 52 -29.67 -7.45 24.00
CA ASN A 52 -28.66 -8.31 23.42
C ASN A 52 -28.57 -8.04 21.92
N ASP A 53 -27.36 -7.81 21.42
CA ASP A 53 -27.11 -7.63 20.00
C ASP A 53 -27.49 -8.90 19.23
N THR A 54 -28.50 -8.78 18.37
CA THR A 54 -29.01 -9.91 17.58
C THR A 54 -27.96 -10.46 16.59
N ASN A 55 -26.91 -9.67 16.30
CA ASN A 55 -25.80 -10.01 15.42
C ASN A 55 -24.45 -10.20 16.15
N ALA A 56 -24.44 -10.47 17.46
CA ALA A 56 -23.19 -10.63 18.22
C ALA A 56 -22.23 -11.69 17.60
N ALA A 57 -22.77 -12.78 17.04
CA ALA A 57 -21.98 -13.82 16.38
C ALA A 57 -21.29 -13.34 15.10
N GLU A 58 -21.98 -12.50 14.30
CA GLU A 58 -21.44 -11.88 13.09
C GLU A 58 -20.29 -10.93 13.44
N ILE A 59 -20.50 -10.07 14.45
CA ILE A 59 -19.48 -9.14 14.95
C ILE A 59 -18.24 -9.89 15.45
N LYS A 60 -18.44 -10.99 16.19
CA LYS A 60 -17.33 -11.82 16.66
C LYS A 60 -16.56 -12.45 15.49
N SER A 61 -17.27 -12.98 14.50
CA SER A 61 -16.68 -13.56 13.29
C SER A 61 -15.86 -12.53 12.52
N TRP A 62 -16.40 -11.33 12.33
CA TRP A 62 -15.70 -10.22 11.70
C TRP A 62 -14.40 -9.90 12.44
N LYS A 63 -14.44 -9.69 13.76
CA LYS A 63 -13.24 -9.37 14.56
C LYS A 63 -12.15 -10.44 14.45
N ILE A 64 -12.53 -11.71 14.43
CA ILE A 64 -11.58 -12.81 14.26
C ILE A 64 -10.91 -12.75 12.89
N ASN A 65 -11.68 -12.53 11.82
CA ASN A 65 -11.14 -12.44 10.47
C ASN A 65 -10.31 -11.17 10.27
N ASP A 66 -10.72 -10.05 10.83
CA ASP A 66 -9.96 -8.80 10.81
C ASP A 66 -8.59 -8.99 11.45
N GLY A 67 -8.53 -9.69 12.60
CA GLY A 67 -7.27 -10.04 13.26
C GLY A 67 -6.34 -10.91 12.38
N LYS A 68 -6.89 -11.82 11.56
CA LYS A 68 -6.09 -12.59 10.59
C LYS A 68 -5.49 -11.70 9.52
N VAL A 69 -6.27 -10.75 9.00
CA VAL A 69 -5.80 -9.79 8.00
C VAL A 69 -4.72 -8.88 8.58
N MET A 70 -4.94 -8.35 9.80
CA MET A 70 -3.95 -7.53 10.51
C MET A 70 -2.64 -8.31 10.71
N ALA A 71 -2.71 -9.57 11.17
CA ALA A 71 -1.53 -10.41 11.36
C ALA A 71 -0.79 -10.65 10.03
N ALA A 72 -1.51 -10.89 8.93
CA ALA A 72 -0.92 -11.05 7.61
C ALA A 72 -0.16 -9.79 7.18
N ILE A 73 -0.77 -8.61 7.36
CA ILE A 73 -0.13 -7.32 7.08
C ILE A 73 1.13 -7.16 7.95
N PHE A 74 1.04 -7.33 9.27
CA PHE A 74 2.19 -7.17 10.17
C PHE A 74 3.35 -8.11 9.84
N ASN A 75 3.06 -9.36 9.48
CA ASN A 75 4.08 -10.33 9.10
C ASN A 75 4.72 -10.04 7.73
N SER A 76 4.13 -9.13 6.94
CA SER A 76 4.59 -8.75 5.61
C SER A 76 5.16 -7.33 5.54
N VAL A 77 5.42 -6.67 6.68
CA VAL A 77 6.06 -5.34 6.71
C VAL A 77 7.36 -5.39 7.52
N LYS A 78 8.31 -4.50 7.22
CA LYS A 78 9.51 -4.35 8.06
C LYS A 78 9.13 -4.06 9.52
N HIS A 79 9.84 -4.67 10.46
CA HIS A 79 9.63 -4.49 11.90
C HIS A 79 9.64 -3.02 12.35
N SER A 80 10.46 -2.19 11.72
CA SER A 80 10.53 -0.74 11.98
C SER A 80 9.21 -0.02 11.71
N LEU A 81 8.35 -0.56 10.86
CA LEU A 81 7.03 0.01 10.55
C LEU A 81 5.96 -0.42 11.57
N ILE A 82 6.11 -1.58 12.22
CA ILE A 82 5.08 -2.16 13.12
C ILE A 82 4.71 -1.18 14.25
N MET A 83 5.70 -0.52 14.85
CA MET A 83 5.45 0.47 15.92
C MET A 83 4.62 1.66 15.46
N SER A 84 4.73 2.08 14.21
CA SER A 84 3.91 3.17 13.67
C SER A 84 2.45 2.75 13.40
N LEU A 85 2.22 1.44 13.28
CA LEU A 85 0.93 0.85 12.92
C LEU A 85 0.16 0.30 14.14
N SER A 86 0.83 0.07 15.28
CA SER A 86 0.25 -0.57 16.47
C SER A 86 -0.93 0.18 17.09
N LYS A 87 -1.07 1.47 16.79
CA LYS A 87 -2.20 2.30 17.24
C LYS A 87 -3.52 1.97 16.56
N PHE A 88 -3.48 1.33 15.38
CA PHE A 88 -4.68 1.04 14.60
C PHE A 88 -5.33 -0.27 15.06
N GLN A 89 -6.67 -0.24 15.14
CA GLN A 89 -7.46 -1.36 15.67
C GLN A 89 -8.17 -2.18 14.60
N THR A 90 -8.03 -1.81 13.33
CA THR A 90 -8.65 -2.51 12.20
C THR A 90 -7.69 -2.66 11.04
N ALA A 91 -7.87 -3.73 10.24
CA ALA A 91 -7.13 -3.94 9.00
C ALA A 91 -7.27 -2.74 8.04
N LYS A 92 -8.51 -2.24 7.86
CA LYS A 92 -8.79 -1.03 7.07
C LYS A 92 -7.96 0.18 7.48
N ALA A 93 -7.82 0.44 8.78
CA ALA A 93 -7.07 1.60 9.27
C ALA A 93 -5.56 1.45 9.03
N ILE A 94 -5.00 0.25 9.25
CA ILE A 94 -3.60 -0.05 8.92
C ILE A 94 -3.36 0.12 7.42
N TRP A 95 -4.22 -0.48 6.60
CA TRP A 95 -4.15 -0.41 5.14
C TRP A 95 -4.19 1.02 4.63
N GLY A 96 -5.15 1.81 5.13
CA GLY A 96 -5.29 3.23 4.79
C GLY A 96 -4.05 4.05 5.16
N SER A 97 -3.47 3.82 6.34
CA SER A 97 -2.25 4.52 6.75
C SER A 97 -1.05 4.18 5.87
N LEU A 98 -0.89 2.92 5.47
CA LEU A 98 0.19 2.50 4.58
C LEU A 98 0.00 3.10 3.18
N LYS A 99 -1.24 3.05 2.66
CA LYS A 99 -1.60 3.64 1.39
C LYS A 99 -1.33 5.14 1.36
N GLN A 100 -1.76 5.86 2.39
CA GLN A 100 -1.54 7.31 2.50
C GLN A 100 -0.03 7.62 2.47
N ARG A 101 0.76 6.93 3.29
CA ARG A 101 2.21 7.14 3.38
C ARG A 101 2.90 6.95 2.04
N TYR A 102 2.75 5.77 1.43
CA TYR A 102 3.55 5.39 0.27
C TYR A 102 3.04 5.95 -1.07
N VAL A 103 1.73 6.22 -1.19
CA VAL A 103 1.20 6.87 -2.40
C VAL A 103 1.52 8.37 -2.39
N GLN A 104 1.44 9.05 -1.25
CA GLN A 104 1.82 10.49 -1.17
C GLN A 104 3.32 10.68 -1.40
N ASP A 105 4.17 9.87 -0.76
CA ASP A 105 5.63 9.96 -0.93
C ASP A 105 6.03 9.74 -2.40
N SER A 106 5.40 8.78 -3.09
CA SER A 106 5.63 8.55 -4.53
C SER A 106 5.25 9.76 -5.39
N GLY A 107 4.15 10.45 -5.06
CA GLY A 107 3.71 11.66 -5.75
C GLY A 107 4.64 12.86 -5.52
N ALA A 108 5.11 13.05 -4.27
CA ALA A 108 6.06 14.10 -3.93
C ALA A 108 7.42 13.89 -4.61
N LEU A 109 7.89 12.64 -4.68
CA LEU A 109 9.10 12.28 -5.40
C LEU A 109 8.95 12.59 -6.90
N LEU A 110 7.86 12.14 -7.53
CA LEU A 110 7.60 12.43 -8.95
C LEU A 110 7.58 13.93 -9.23
N HIS A 111 6.94 14.72 -8.38
CA HIS A 111 6.89 16.17 -8.53
C HIS A 111 8.29 16.81 -8.40
N THR A 112 9.10 16.34 -7.44
CA THR A 112 10.49 16.80 -7.29
C THR A 112 11.32 16.50 -8.53
N LEU A 113 11.17 15.29 -9.08
CA LEU A 113 11.84 14.90 -10.33
C LEU A 113 11.40 15.80 -11.50
N MET A 114 10.11 16.05 -11.65
CA MET A 114 9.59 16.98 -12.67
C MET A 114 10.16 18.39 -12.53
N GLN A 115 10.25 18.91 -11.31
CA GLN A 115 10.83 20.23 -11.05
C GLN A 115 12.32 20.28 -11.38
N GLN A 116 13.07 19.23 -11.05
CA GLN A 116 14.49 19.14 -11.37
C GLN A 116 14.72 19.05 -12.88
N THR A 117 13.95 18.22 -13.60
CA THR A 117 13.98 18.17 -15.07
C THR A 117 13.65 19.52 -15.69
N HIS A 118 12.64 20.22 -15.18
CA HIS A 118 12.29 21.54 -15.69
C HIS A 118 13.37 22.59 -15.40
N ALA A 119 14.00 22.56 -14.22
CA ALA A 119 15.11 23.44 -13.89
C ALA A 119 16.34 23.17 -14.78
N ILE A 120 16.57 21.91 -15.15
CA ILE A 120 17.61 21.50 -16.12
C ILE A 120 17.29 22.06 -17.50
N GLU A 121 16.05 21.93 -17.99
CA GLU A 121 15.61 22.50 -19.27
C GLU A 121 15.70 24.04 -19.31
N GLN A 122 15.35 24.71 -18.21
CA GLN A 122 15.38 26.17 -18.12
C GLN A 122 16.82 26.76 -18.10
N ASN A 123 17.81 25.99 -17.66
CA ASN A 123 19.20 26.49 -17.51
C ASN A 123 20.07 26.34 -18.76
N GLY A 124 19.52 25.92 -19.90
CA GLY A 124 20.23 25.95 -21.19
C GLY A 124 21.52 25.11 -21.20
N MET A 125 21.54 24.01 -20.44
CA MET A 125 22.70 23.12 -20.35
C MET A 125 23.03 22.47 -21.69
N SER A 126 24.31 22.16 -21.88
CA SER A 126 24.74 21.33 -23.02
C SER A 126 24.13 19.93 -22.93
N ILE A 127 24.02 19.25 -24.07
CA ILE A 127 23.46 17.89 -24.15
C ILE A 127 24.20 16.91 -23.21
N ASP A 128 25.52 17.06 -23.08
CA ASP A 128 26.34 16.20 -22.21
C ASP A 128 26.06 16.45 -20.71
N GLU A 129 25.84 17.70 -20.32
CA GLU A 129 25.44 18.07 -18.95
C GLU A 129 24.01 17.61 -18.63
N TYR A 130 23.12 17.64 -19.61
CA TYR A 130 21.78 17.05 -19.52
C TYR A 130 21.84 15.53 -19.27
N TYR A 131 22.61 14.79 -20.07
CA TYR A 131 22.72 13.34 -19.92
C TYR A 131 23.41 12.95 -18.61
N SER A 132 24.46 13.68 -18.19
CA SER A 132 25.11 13.44 -16.90
C SER A 132 24.18 13.71 -15.71
N ALA A 133 23.39 14.78 -15.75
CA ALA A 133 22.40 15.08 -14.71
C ALA A 133 21.24 14.05 -14.69
N PHE A 134 20.79 13.63 -15.86
CA PHE A 134 19.77 12.58 -16.03
C PHE A 134 20.26 11.22 -15.55
N ASP A 135 21.48 10.82 -15.92
CA ASP A 135 22.13 9.59 -15.47
C ASP A 135 22.36 9.62 -13.96
N HIS A 136 22.78 10.74 -13.37
CA HIS A 136 22.86 10.88 -11.92
C HIS A 136 21.50 10.75 -11.20
N LEU A 137 20.42 11.28 -11.81
CA LEU A 137 19.06 11.14 -11.29
C LEU A 137 18.55 9.70 -11.38
N ILE A 138 18.93 8.98 -12.44
CA ILE A 138 18.59 7.58 -12.68
C ILE A 138 19.42 6.64 -11.81
N ASP A 139 20.72 6.86 -11.69
CA ASP A 139 21.65 6.02 -10.92
C ASP A 139 21.39 6.12 -9.41
N PHE A 140 20.95 7.29 -8.90
CA PHE A 140 20.54 7.41 -7.50
C PHE A 140 19.22 6.67 -7.20
N ASN A 141 18.40 6.42 -8.22
CA ASN A 141 17.05 5.83 -8.10
C ASN A 141 16.89 4.56 -8.96
N GLY A 142 17.97 3.82 -9.19
CA GLY A 142 18.03 2.71 -10.13
C GLY A 142 16.81 1.77 -10.07
N ALA A 143 16.09 1.73 -11.22
CA ALA A 143 15.07 0.77 -11.65
C ALA A 143 13.56 1.18 -11.69
N TYR A 144 13.17 2.44 -11.97
CA TYR A 144 11.73 2.77 -12.09
C TYR A 144 11.20 3.65 -13.25
N LEU A 145 12.01 4.18 -14.17
CA LEU A 145 11.51 5.20 -15.12
C LEU A 145 11.14 4.73 -16.54
N TYR A 146 11.08 3.44 -16.86
CA TYR A 146 10.83 3.03 -18.26
C TYR A 146 9.33 2.94 -18.67
N ASN A 147 8.37 3.00 -17.73
CA ASN A 147 6.97 2.66 -18.05
C ASN A 147 5.94 3.80 -18.00
N CYS A 148 6.31 5.05 -17.70
CA CYS A 148 5.35 6.17 -17.74
C CYS A 148 5.38 7.02 -19.03
N CYS A 149 6.46 6.97 -19.82
CA CYS A 149 6.57 7.80 -21.02
C CYS A 149 5.89 7.24 -22.28
N MET A 150 5.50 5.95 -22.31
CA MET A 150 4.96 5.32 -23.52
C MET A 150 3.42 5.35 -23.62
N SER A 151 2.67 5.85 -22.62
CA SER A 151 1.20 5.88 -22.69
C SER A 151 0.61 7.20 -23.22
N SER A 152 1.45 8.10 -23.73
CA SER A 152 1.03 9.43 -24.18
C SER A 152 1.47 9.70 -25.63
N THR A 153 1.27 8.73 -26.53
CA THR A 153 1.24 9.02 -27.97
C THR A 153 -0.21 9.13 -28.41
N PRO A 154 -0.70 10.32 -28.78
CA PRO A 154 -1.89 10.44 -29.61
C PRO A 154 -1.53 9.89 -30.98
N ILE A 155 -2.21 8.83 -31.41
CA ILE A 155 -2.23 8.42 -32.81
C ILE A 155 -2.92 9.56 -33.57
N SER A 156 -2.23 10.06 -34.59
CA SER A 156 -2.68 11.08 -35.54
C SER A 156 -4.03 10.77 -36.16
#